data_AF-A0A7Z7VKU8-F1
#
_entry.id   AF-A0A7Z7VKU8-F1
#
_cell.length_a   1.000
_cell.length_b   1.000
_cell.length_c   1.000
_cell.angle_alpha   90.00
_cell.angle_beta   90.00
_cell.angle_gamma   90.00
#
_symmetry.space_group_name_H-M   'P 1'
#
loop_
_entity.id
_entity.type
_entity.pdbx_description
1 polymer ?
#
loop_
_entity_poly.entity_id
_entity_poly.type
_entity_poly.pdbx_seq_one_letter_code
_entity_poly.pdbx_strand_id
1 'polypeptide(L)'
;MVNNEALTVALVTKDGKTFELETKRGSQGHIIELTEVTAGGQLKKSFHPSTPKPIPSNIIFEMFKSVVNNYIKEGSIIIDSTMPFKFENNGDKTNYPLVTGLDEVKEHELKDKYSSDNYAVQVVPAYGVDALVSFDSDAQYAISVMSPAGIPICVNQRNMAVLCKINQYLRGRKLIVDVQLAADGSVYIKDIYYDGCDRTTCSLEERIKLLNETFNRAIPYTYVVNPLYSTEEKHIAYKSCEITGKEIVLVHKEAVRDSNQLTRVKHKMDLKNETTLQVMTVCNVSNTVTLCAYVDGIPIELGRANNPLDMVVEELDTVRVKFSSAATGEIKNIEIISKLDSDEPTPLDPVLARKMGFNLHPRSVREPAMFSSDEIGFLDKLEQSTD
;
A
#
# COMPACT_ATOMS: atom_id res chain seq x y z
N MET A 1 -9.62 -24.52 -19.63
CA MET A 1 -10.65 -23.48 -19.44
C MET A 1 -10.16 -22.62 -18.29
N VAL A 2 -9.88 -21.34 -18.52
CA VAL A 2 -9.52 -20.42 -17.43
C VAL A 2 -10.82 -20.08 -16.70
N ASN A 3 -10.95 -20.53 -15.46
CA ASN A 3 -12.00 -20.06 -14.56
C ASN A 3 -11.68 -18.59 -14.27
N ASN A 4 -12.38 -17.65 -14.92
CA ASN A 4 -12.38 -16.28 -14.45
C ASN A 4 -13.21 -16.27 -13.16
N GLU A 5 -12.53 -16.26 -12.02
CA GLU A 5 -13.14 -16.17 -10.70
C GLU A 5 -13.74 -14.77 -10.46
N ALA A 6 -14.73 -14.69 -9.58
CA ALA A 6 -15.49 -13.48 -9.33
C ALA A 6 -14.66 -12.43 -8.56
N LEU A 7 -14.73 -11.17 -9.00
CA LEU A 7 -14.26 -10.03 -8.20
C LEU A 7 -15.26 -9.79 -7.07
N THR A 8 -14.76 -9.75 -5.84
CA THR A 8 -15.57 -9.56 -4.64
C THR A 8 -14.94 -8.50 -3.74
N VAL A 9 -15.77 -7.59 -3.24
CA VAL A 9 -15.40 -6.57 -2.26
C VAL A 9 -16.46 -6.53 -1.19
N ALA A 10 -16.05 -6.72 0.06
CA ALA A 10 -16.88 -6.45 1.22
C ALA A 10 -16.53 -5.06 1.77
N LEU A 11 -17.56 -4.27 2.07
CA LEU A 11 -17.41 -2.91 2.57
C LEU A 11 -18.41 -2.60 3.68
N VAL A 12 -18.03 -1.69 4.57
CA VAL A 12 -18.90 -1.10 5.59
C VAL A 12 -19.12 0.36 5.23
N THR A 13 -20.37 0.72 5.04
CA THR A 13 -20.81 2.08 4.74
C THR A 13 -20.61 3.02 5.93
N LYS A 14 -20.66 4.33 5.68
CA LYS A 14 -20.53 5.37 6.72
C LYS A 14 -21.59 5.24 7.83
N ASP A 15 -22.77 4.72 7.51
CA ASP A 15 -23.88 4.45 8.44
C ASP A 15 -23.79 3.06 9.11
N GLY A 16 -22.73 2.30 8.87
CA GLY A 16 -22.45 1.03 9.55
C GLY A 16 -23.11 -0.19 8.92
N LYS A 17 -23.73 -0.06 7.74
CA LYS A 17 -24.26 -1.21 6.99
C LYS A 17 -23.16 -1.94 6.26
N THR A 18 -23.22 -3.27 6.24
CA THR A 18 -22.28 -4.12 5.52
C THR A 18 -22.85 -4.52 4.17
N PHE A 19 -22.08 -4.25 3.11
CA PHE A 19 -22.39 -4.64 1.75
C PHE A 19 -21.31 -5.58 1.20
N GLU A 20 -21.72 -6.52 0.37
CA GLU A 20 -20.84 -7.32 -0.48
C GLU A 20 -21.17 -7.01 -1.94
N LEU A 21 -20.16 -6.59 -2.70
CA LEU A 21 -20.21 -6.41 -4.14
C LEU A 21 -19.54 -7.61 -4.79
N GLU A 22 -20.22 -8.29 -5.71
CA GLU A 22 -19.68 -9.46 -6.41
C GLU A 22 -19.97 -9.39 -7.90
N THR A 23 -18.97 -9.69 -8.74
CA THR A 23 -19.22 -9.86 -10.18
C THR A 23 -19.77 -11.24 -10.50
N LYS A 24 -20.93 -11.33 -11.15
CA LYS A 24 -21.47 -12.61 -11.67
C LYS A 24 -21.34 -12.65 -13.19
N ARG A 25 -20.80 -13.75 -13.71
CA ARG A 25 -20.72 -14.01 -15.15
C ARG A 25 -22.00 -14.66 -15.67
N GLY A 26 -22.50 -14.16 -16.79
CA GLY A 26 -23.59 -14.75 -17.57
C GLY A 26 -23.21 -14.94 -19.04
N SER A 27 -24.16 -15.41 -19.84
CA SER A 27 -23.96 -15.65 -21.28
C SER A 27 -23.73 -14.38 -22.10
N GLN A 28 -24.21 -13.23 -21.62
CA GLN A 28 -24.14 -11.93 -22.32
C GLN A 28 -23.08 -10.97 -21.75
N GLY A 29 -22.34 -11.39 -20.71
CA GLY A 29 -21.38 -10.53 -20.02
C GLY A 29 -21.44 -10.72 -18.50
N HIS A 30 -21.08 -9.69 -17.76
CA HIS A 30 -21.01 -9.69 -16.31
C HIS A 30 -22.03 -8.72 -15.71
N ILE A 31 -22.48 -8.98 -14.50
CA ILE A 31 -23.27 -8.05 -13.69
C ILE A 31 -22.56 -7.85 -12.35
N ILE A 32 -22.88 -6.79 -11.64
CA ILE A 32 -22.42 -6.57 -10.27
C ILE A 32 -23.63 -6.79 -9.36
N GLU A 33 -23.59 -7.85 -8.57
CA GLU A 33 -24.56 -8.11 -7.50
C GLU A 33 -24.15 -7.31 -6.26
N LEU A 34 -25.12 -6.68 -5.63
CA LEU A 34 -25.01 -6.01 -4.34
C LEU A 34 -25.83 -6.82 -3.32
N THR A 35 -25.15 -7.34 -2.31
CA THR A 35 -25.78 -8.02 -1.17
C THR A 35 -25.68 -7.12 0.06
N GLU A 36 -26.82 -6.68 0.59
CA GLU A 36 -26.93 -5.96 1.86
C GLU A 36 -27.20 -6.95 3.01
N VAL A 37 -26.39 -6.85 4.07
CA VAL A 37 -26.64 -7.59 5.32
C VAL A 37 -27.56 -6.75 6.20
N THR A 38 -28.77 -7.23 6.41
CA THR A 38 -29.79 -6.55 7.24
C THR A 38 -29.81 -7.11 8.68
N ALA A 39 -30.50 -6.40 9.57
CA ALA A 39 -30.65 -6.82 10.96
C ALA A 39 -31.22 -8.24 11.07
N GLY A 40 -30.58 -9.11 11.86
CA GLY A 40 -30.96 -10.52 12.01
C GLY A 40 -30.37 -11.47 10.96
N GLY A 41 -29.33 -11.05 10.22
CA GLY A 41 -28.58 -11.93 9.31
C GLY A 41 -29.24 -12.17 7.95
N GLN A 42 -30.37 -11.50 7.67
CA GLN A 42 -31.04 -11.64 6.38
C GLN A 42 -30.25 -10.91 5.27
N LEU A 43 -30.06 -11.61 4.15
CA LEU A 43 -29.35 -11.08 2.98
C LEU A 43 -30.34 -10.53 1.96
N LYS A 44 -30.23 -9.23 1.66
CA LYS A 44 -31.01 -8.58 0.61
C LYS A 44 -30.13 -8.44 -0.64
N LYS A 45 -30.43 -9.24 -1.66
CA LYS A 45 -29.71 -9.23 -2.93
C LYS A 45 -30.39 -8.30 -3.94
N SER A 46 -29.58 -7.55 -4.67
CA SER A 46 -30.02 -6.67 -5.74
C SER A 46 -28.93 -6.55 -6.80
N PHE A 47 -29.29 -6.12 -8.01
CA PHE A 47 -28.29 -5.73 -9.00
C PHE A 47 -27.84 -4.30 -8.74
N HIS A 48 -26.53 -4.05 -8.83
CA HIS A 48 -26.00 -2.71 -8.66
C HIS A 48 -26.52 -1.81 -9.80
N PRO A 49 -26.96 -0.56 -9.52
CA PRO A 49 -27.51 0.35 -10.53
C PRO A 49 -26.58 0.63 -11.71
N SER A 50 -25.26 0.51 -11.51
CA SER A 50 -24.24 0.63 -12.57
C SER A 50 -24.27 -0.53 -13.60
N THR A 51 -25.10 -1.55 -13.37
CA THR A 51 -25.23 -2.72 -14.27
C THR A 51 -26.66 -2.91 -14.77
N PRO A 52 -27.29 -1.90 -15.40
CA PRO A 52 -28.64 -2.05 -15.95
C PRO A 52 -28.68 -3.01 -17.14
N LYS A 53 -27.51 -3.32 -17.72
CA LYS A 53 -27.27 -4.33 -18.75
C LYS A 53 -25.96 -5.08 -18.44
N PRO A 54 -25.79 -6.31 -18.94
CA PRO A 54 -24.52 -7.03 -18.79
C PRO A 54 -23.32 -6.24 -19.34
N ILE A 55 -22.25 -6.19 -18.56
CA ILE A 55 -20.97 -5.54 -18.86
C ILE A 55 -20.06 -6.51 -19.63
N PRO A 56 -19.44 -6.10 -20.74
CA PRO A 56 -18.42 -6.90 -21.43
C PRO A 56 -17.23 -7.26 -20.54
N SER A 57 -16.69 -8.48 -20.71
CA SER A 57 -15.58 -9.00 -19.89
C SER A 57 -14.31 -8.15 -19.94
N ASN A 58 -14.07 -7.41 -21.02
CA ASN A 58 -12.85 -6.61 -21.19
C ASN A 58 -12.87 -5.29 -20.41
N ILE A 59 -14.03 -4.85 -19.87
CA ILE A 59 -14.15 -3.60 -19.11
C ILE A 59 -14.71 -3.80 -17.69
N ILE A 60 -15.03 -5.04 -17.30
CA ILE A 60 -15.64 -5.33 -15.99
C ILE A 60 -14.75 -4.91 -14.83
N PHE A 61 -13.43 -5.11 -14.93
CA PHE A 61 -12.49 -4.76 -13.87
C PHE A 61 -12.50 -3.26 -13.58
N GLU A 62 -12.36 -2.42 -14.62
CA GLU A 62 -12.38 -0.97 -14.48
C GLU A 62 -13.75 -0.44 -14.01
N MET A 63 -14.84 -1.04 -14.48
CA MET A 63 -16.18 -0.69 -14.01
C MET A 63 -16.36 -1.04 -12.52
N PHE A 64 -15.93 -2.23 -12.10
CA PHE A 64 -16.00 -2.68 -10.72
C PHE A 64 -15.16 -1.80 -9.79
N LYS A 65 -13.93 -1.49 -10.21
CA LYS A 65 -13.04 -0.52 -9.55
C LYS A 65 -13.70 0.86 -9.38
N SER A 66 -14.38 1.35 -10.42
CA SER A 66 -15.11 2.62 -10.35
C SER A 66 -16.27 2.58 -9.36
N VAL A 67 -17.04 1.49 -9.32
CA VAL A 67 -18.15 1.31 -8.36
C VAL A 67 -17.62 1.33 -6.93
N VAL A 68 -16.58 0.55 -6.64
CA VAL A 68 -15.94 0.49 -5.32
C VAL A 68 -15.42 1.86 -4.90
N ASN A 69 -14.79 2.60 -5.82
CA ASN A 69 -14.32 3.96 -5.56
C ASN A 69 -15.45 4.94 -5.21
N ASN A 70 -16.63 4.82 -5.83
CA ASN A 70 -17.77 5.66 -5.48
C ASN A 70 -18.20 5.43 -4.03
N TYR A 71 -18.24 4.17 -3.57
CA TYR A 71 -18.49 3.86 -2.16
C TYR A 71 -17.43 4.46 -1.23
N ILE A 72 -16.15 4.44 -1.61
CA ILE A 72 -15.06 5.07 -0.82
C ILE A 72 -15.27 6.60 -0.77
N LYS A 73 -15.62 7.24 -1.88
CA LYS A 73 -15.94 8.69 -1.93
C LYS A 73 -17.08 9.06 -1.00
N GLU A 74 -18.08 8.19 -0.87
CA GLU A 74 -19.21 8.35 0.07
C GLU A 74 -18.83 8.08 1.54
N GLY A 75 -17.61 7.60 1.79
CA GLY A 75 -17.07 7.35 3.13
C GLY A 75 -17.19 5.90 3.59
N SER A 76 -17.34 4.95 2.67
CA SER A 76 -17.32 3.52 2.98
C SER A 76 -15.88 3.02 3.20
N ILE A 77 -15.75 1.98 4.03
CA ILE A 77 -14.49 1.32 4.37
C ILE A 77 -14.48 -0.07 3.77
N ILE A 78 -13.43 -0.40 3.04
CA ILE A 78 -13.21 -1.76 2.54
C ILE A 78 -12.72 -2.65 3.67
N ILE A 79 -13.33 -3.83 3.84
CA ILE A 79 -13.01 -4.78 4.92
C ILE A 79 -12.38 -6.08 4.41
N ASP A 80 -12.75 -6.55 3.22
CA ASP A 80 -12.15 -7.73 2.57
C ASP A 80 -12.28 -7.56 1.06
N SER A 81 -11.33 -8.08 0.29
CA SER A 81 -11.42 -8.02 -1.18
C SER A 81 -10.52 -9.04 -1.89
N THR A 82 -11.00 -9.54 -3.03
CA THR A 82 -10.18 -10.27 -4.02
C THR A 82 -9.51 -9.36 -5.03
N MET A 83 -9.86 -8.07 -5.04
CA MET A 83 -9.35 -7.11 -6.00
C MET A 83 -8.09 -6.43 -5.45
N PRO A 84 -6.97 -6.42 -6.18
CA PRO A 84 -5.82 -5.58 -5.81
C PRO A 84 -6.17 -4.10 -5.98
N PHE A 85 -5.97 -3.30 -4.92
CA PHE A 85 -6.22 -1.86 -4.98
C PHE A 85 -5.02 -1.14 -5.59
N LYS A 86 -5.08 -0.88 -6.90
CA LYS A 86 -4.12 -0.05 -7.63
C LYS A 86 -4.84 1.16 -8.22
N PHE A 87 -4.90 2.25 -7.46
CA PHE A 87 -5.58 3.49 -7.87
C PHE A 87 -4.55 4.48 -8.43
N GLU A 88 -4.65 4.73 -9.73
CA GLU A 88 -3.75 5.62 -10.45
C GLU A 88 -4.15 7.08 -10.22
N ASN A 89 -3.20 7.95 -9.88
CA ASN A 89 -3.53 9.37 -9.83
C ASN A 89 -3.51 9.97 -11.26
N ASN A 90 -4.68 10.27 -11.80
CA ASN A 90 -4.83 11.01 -13.07
C ASN A 90 -4.97 12.53 -12.86
N GLY A 91 -4.75 13.01 -11.62
CA GLY A 91 -4.71 14.43 -11.27
C GLY A 91 -3.46 15.15 -11.78
N ASP A 92 -3.53 16.47 -11.77
CA ASP A 92 -2.57 17.43 -12.34
C ASP A 92 -1.10 17.03 -12.05
N LYS A 93 -0.37 16.69 -13.11
CA LYS A 93 1.04 16.24 -13.06
C LYS A 93 1.96 17.29 -12.42
N THR A 94 1.50 18.52 -12.27
CA THR A 94 2.21 19.64 -11.63
C THR A 94 2.38 19.49 -10.12
N ASN A 95 1.60 18.63 -9.46
CA ASN A 95 1.72 18.34 -8.02
C ASN A 95 2.75 17.23 -7.70
N TYR A 96 3.45 16.71 -8.72
CA TYR A 96 4.49 15.71 -8.56
C TYR A 96 5.71 16.16 -9.37
N PRO A 97 6.88 16.33 -8.72
CA PRO A 97 7.65 15.15 -8.37
C PRO A 97 8.43 15.33 -7.06
N LEU A 98 8.12 14.50 -6.06
CA LEU A 98 9.16 14.13 -5.10
C LEU A 98 9.62 12.74 -5.51
N VAL A 99 10.34 12.70 -6.64
CA VAL A 99 11.27 11.61 -6.90
C VAL A 99 12.26 11.66 -5.75
N THR A 100 11.96 10.97 -4.65
CA THR A 100 12.97 10.75 -3.64
C THR A 100 13.95 9.81 -4.32
N GLY A 101 15.11 10.33 -4.70
CA GLY A 101 16.28 9.48 -4.85
C GLY A 101 16.45 8.77 -3.52
N LEU A 102 16.00 7.52 -3.44
CA LEU A 102 16.49 6.62 -2.42
C LEU A 102 17.93 6.35 -2.82
N ASP A 103 18.84 7.21 -2.38
CA ASP A 103 20.25 6.86 -2.43
C ASP A 103 20.43 5.65 -1.51
N GLU A 104 20.66 4.48 -2.11
CA GLU A 104 21.16 3.31 -1.40
C GLU A 104 22.61 3.59 -1.00
N VAL A 105 22.76 4.30 0.12
CA VAL A 105 24.06 4.66 0.68
C VAL A 105 24.58 3.48 1.50
N LYS A 106 25.88 3.19 1.40
CA LYS A 106 26.52 2.15 2.19
C LYS A 106 26.53 2.53 3.68
N GLU A 107 26.52 1.53 4.57
CA GLU A 107 26.45 1.70 6.03
C GLU A 107 27.46 2.71 6.64
N HIS A 108 28.64 2.86 6.04
CA HIS A 108 29.65 3.81 6.52
C HIS A 108 29.32 5.27 6.15
N GLU A 109 28.76 5.52 4.96
CA GLU A 109 28.33 6.86 4.50
C GLU A 109 27.05 7.32 5.24
N LEU A 110 26.28 6.37 5.77
CA LEU A 110 25.15 6.61 6.68
C LEU A 110 25.61 7.27 7.99
N LYS A 111 26.77 6.90 8.55
CA LYS A 111 27.28 7.41 9.83
C LYS A 111 27.64 8.90 9.77
N ASP A 112 28.18 9.36 8.66
CA ASP A 112 28.51 10.77 8.44
C ASP A 112 27.25 11.62 8.34
N LYS A 113 26.22 11.14 7.63
CA LYS A 113 24.91 11.81 7.54
C LYS A 113 24.14 11.77 8.86
N TYR A 114 24.31 10.71 9.66
CA TYR A 114 23.71 10.57 10.98
C TYR A 114 24.13 11.69 11.95
N SER A 115 25.41 12.04 11.87
CA SER A 115 26.07 13.02 12.72
C SER A 115 25.86 14.46 12.24
N SER A 116 25.19 14.66 11.11
CA SER A 116 24.91 15.98 10.55
C SER A 116 23.72 16.66 11.23
N ASP A 117 23.87 17.97 11.48
CA ASP A 117 22.79 18.83 12.01
C ASP A 117 21.69 19.13 10.99
N ASN A 118 21.94 18.90 9.69
CA ASN A 118 20.98 19.17 8.62
C ASN A 118 19.89 18.09 8.49
N TYR A 119 20.10 16.93 9.12
CA TYR A 119 19.19 15.79 9.03
C TYR A 119 18.56 15.48 10.39
N ALA A 120 17.29 15.09 10.34
CA ALA A 120 16.60 14.45 11.44
C ALA A 120 16.45 12.94 11.17
N VAL A 121 16.20 12.16 12.22
CA VAL A 121 15.99 10.71 12.15
C VAL A 121 14.52 10.39 12.40
N GLN A 122 13.93 9.60 11.53
CA GLN A 122 12.61 8.98 11.74
C GLN A 122 12.79 7.48 11.91
N VAL A 123 12.10 6.90 12.89
CA VAL A 123 12.10 5.45 13.14
C VAL A 123 10.79 4.87 12.64
N VAL A 124 10.88 3.88 11.77
CA VAL A 124 9.74 3.27 11.09
C VAL A 124 9.84 1.74 11.13
N PRO A 125 8.76 0.98 10.96
CA PRO A 125 8.86 -0.48 10.86
C PRO A 125 9.80 -0.90 9.73
N ALA A 126 10.55 -1.98 9.97
CA ALA A 126 11.25 -2.63 8.88
C ALA A 126 10.27 -3.23 7.87
N TYR A 127 10.71 -3.34 6.63
CA TYR A 127 9.98 -4.04 5.56
C TYR A 127 8.63 -3.38 5.22
N GLY A 128 8.47 -2.09 5.51
CA GLY A 128 7.32 -1.32 5.08
C GLY A 128 7.49 -0.76 3.66
N VAL A 129 6.38 -0.49 3.01
CA VAL A 129 6.31 0.09 1.66
C VAL A 129 6.28 1.60 1.75
N ASP A 130 7.29 2.28 1.21
CA ASP A 130 7.23 3.73 1.05
C ASP A 130 6.22 4.09 -0.04
N ALA A 131 5.35 5.04 0.29
CA ALA A 131 4.34 5.52 -0.64
C ALA A 131 4.03 6.99 -0.41
N LEU A 132 3.66 7.66 -1.50
CA LEU A 132 2.94 8.92 -1.49
C LEU A 132 1.45 8.60 -1.61
N VAL A 133 0.67 9.00 -0.60
CA VAL A 133 -0.78 8.83 -0.61
C VAL A 133 -1.43 10.19 -0.83
N SER A 134 -2.28 10.25 -1.85
CA SER A 134 -3.14 11.39 -2.14
C SER A 134 -4.57 11.08 -1.73
N PHE A 135 -5.16 11.96 -0.93
CA PHE A 135 -6.57 11.97 -0.59
C PHE A 135 -7.23 13.15 -1.31
N ASP A 136 -8.14 12.88 -2.24
CA ASP A 136 -8.90 13.90 -2.94
C ASP A 136 -10.24 13.31 -3.41
N SER A 137 -11.33 13.69 -2.74
CA SER A 137 -12.68 13.21 -3.10
C SER A 137 -13.14 13.66 -4.48
N ASP A 138 -12.58 14.76 -4.99
CA ASP A 138 -12.95 15.35 -6.29
C ASP A 138 -12.13 14.74 -7.44
N ALA A 139 -11.01 14.08 -7.15
CA ALA A 139 -10.19 13.40 -8.14
C ALA A 139 -10.90 12.15 -8.70
N GLN A 140 -10.32 11.50 -9.72
CA GLN A 140 -10.88 10.26 -10.26
C GLN A 140 -11.06 9.21 -9.16
N TYR A 141 -10.02 9.00 -8.35
CA TYR A 141 -10.05 8.11 -7.19
C TYR A 141 -9.90 8.90 -5.89
N ALA A 142 -10.71 8.57 -4.89
CA ALA A 142 -10.67 9.23 -3.57
C ALA A 142 -9.30 9.10 -2.89
N ILE A 143 -8.66 7.97 -3.12
CA ILE A 143 -7.37 7.58 -2.55
C ILE A 143 -6.52 7.09 -3.70
N SER A 144 -5.36 7.71 -3.90
CA SER A 144 -4.35 7.24 -4.85
C SER A 144 -3.04 6.97 -4.10
N VAL A 145 -2.38 5.86 -4.42
CA VAL A 145 -1.16 5.42 -3.72
C VAL A 145 -0.07 5.16 -4.75
N MET A 146 1.00 5.96 -4.65
CA MET A 146 2.10 5.95 -5.60
C MET A 146 3.39 5.63 -4.86
N SER A 147 4.32 4.92 -5.50
CA SER A 147 5.70 4.84 -5.03
C SER A 147 6.35 6.24 -5.07
N PRO A 148 7.49 6.43 -4.39
CA PRO A 148 8.21 7.69 -4.48
C PRO A 148 8.69 8.01 -5.92
N ALA A 149 8.77 7.02 -6.81
CA ALA A 149 9.07 7.21 -8.22
C ALA A 149 7.83 7.59 -9.07
N GLY A 150 6.68 7.83 -8.44
CA GLY A 150 5.45 8.22 -9.13
C GLY A 150 4.79 7.07 -9.88
N ILE A 151 4.98 5.82 -9.42
CA ILE A 151 4.35 4.63 -10.02
C ILE A 151 3.23 4.15 -9.10
N PRO A 152 2.00 3.89 -9.59
CA PRO A 152 0.93 3.35 -8.75
C PRO A 152 1.34 2.00 -8.14
N ILE A 153 1.12 1.83 -6.83
CA ILE A 153 1.43 0.57 -6.14
C ILE A 153 0.15 -0.16 -5.72
N CYS A 154 0.23 -1.48 -5.62
CA CYS A 154 -0.86 -2.30 -5.12
C CYS A 154 -0.94 -2.18 -3.59
N VAL A 155 -2.12 -1.84 -3.07
CA VAL A 155 -2.37 -1.73 -1.63
C VAL A 155 -3.14 -2.97 -1.18
N ASN A 156 -2.67 -3.62 -0.11
CA ASN A 156 -3.41 -4.73 0.49
C ASN A 156 -4.68 -4.24 1.19
N GLN A 157 -5.59 -5.18 1.50
CA GLN A 157 -6.88 -4.84 2.09
C GLN A 157 -6.79 -4.19 3.48
N ARG A 158 -5.81 -4.58 4.30
CA ARG A 158 -5.66 -4.05 5.67
C ARG A 158 -5.24 -2.59 5.65
N ASN A 159 -4.23 -2.27 4.84
CA ASN A 159 -3.80 -0.89 4.63
C ASN A 159 -4.91 -0.09 3.95
N MET A 160 -5.61 -0.65 2.95
CA MET A 160 -6.73 0.04 2.30
C MET A 160 -7.85 0.38 3.28
N ALA A 161 -8.18 -0.51 4.23
CA ALA A 161 -9.15 -0.24 5.28
C ALA A 161 -8.76 0.97 6.15
N VAL A 162 -7.48 1.07 6.53
CA VAL A 162 -6.94 2.21 7.29
C VAL A 162 -6.96 3.49 6.46
N LEU A 163 -6.56 3.43 5.17
CA LEU A 163 -6.63 4.58 4.27
C LEU A 163 -8.07 5.07 4.08
N CYS A 164 -9.07 4.18 3.98
CA CYS A 164 -10.48 4.57 3.93
C CYS A 164 -10.92 5.30 5.21
N LYS A 165 -10.48 4.84 6.39
CA LYS A 165 -10.75 5.53 7.67
C LYS A 165 -10.12 6.92 7.70
N ILE A 166 -8.89 7.06 7.23
CA ILE A 166 -8.23 8.36 7.08
C ILE A 166 -9.04 9.26 6.14
N ASN A 167 -9.43 8.76 4.96
CA ASN A 167 -10.24 9.52 4.01
C ASN A 167 -11.58 10.01 4.62
N GLN A 168 -12.28 9.13 5.33
CA GLN A 168 -13.52 9.48 6.03
C GLN A 168 -13.29 10.55 7.12
N TYR A 169 -12.17 10.45 7.85
CA TYR A 169 -11.77 11.43 8.86
C TYR A 169 -11.47 12.81 8.23
N LEU A 170 -10.83 12.84 7.06
CA LEU A 170 -10.50 14.08 6.34
C LEU A 170 -11.72 14.81 5.78
N ARG A 171 -12.89 14.16 5.66
CA ARG A 171 -14.17 14.77 5.23
C ARG A 171 -14.05 15.59 3.93
N GLY A 172 -13.32 15.08 2.94
CA GLY A 172 -13.11 15.74 1.64
C GLY A 172 -11.97 16.76 1.61
N ARG A 173 -11.24 16.95 2.71
CA ARG A 173 -10.00 17.74 2.73
C ARG A 173 -8.95 17.08 1.83
N LYS A 174 -8.38 17.86 0.91
CA LYS A 174 -7.33 17.42 0.00
C LYS A 174 -5.99 17.37 0.71
N LEU A 175 -5.34 16.21 0.69
CA LEU A 175 -4.12 15.94 1.44
C LEU A 175 -3.17 15.08 0.60
N ILE A 176 -1.88 15.42 0.58
CA ILE A 176 -0.82 14.54 0.06
C ILE A 176 0.19 14.32 1.18
N VAL A 177 0.36 13.06 1.55
CA VAL A 177 1.27 12.64 2.62
C VAL A 177 2.24 11.57 2.15
N ASP A 178 3.44 11.61 2.69
CA ASP A 178 4.39 10.53 2.59
C ASP A 178 4.18 9.56 3.74
N VAL A 179 4.08 8.28 3.41
CA VAL A 179 3.77 7.22 4.37
C VAL A 179 4.69 6.03 4.19
N GLN A 180 4.75 5.20 5.23
CA GLN A 180 5.19 3.83 5.13
C GLN A 180 4.01 2.91 5.49
N LEU A 181 3.66 2.02 4.57
CA LEU A 181 2.61 1.01 4.75
C LEU A 181 3.25 -0.27 5.31
N ALA A 182 2.88 -0.65 6.53
CA ALA A 182 3.40 -1.86 7.17
C ALA A 182 2.51 -3.09 6.86
N ALA A 183 3.12 -4.28 6.92
CA ALA A 183 2.48 -5.56 6.60
C ALA A 183 1.31 -5.93 7.53
N ASP A 184 1.30 -5.42 8.76
CA ASP A 184 0.22 -5.59 9.72
C ASP A 184 -1.03 -4.75 9.39
N GLY A 185 -0.94 -3.85 8.41
CA GLY A 185 -2.01 -2.91 8.04
C GLY A 185 -1.78 -1.48 8.56
N SER A 186 -0.78 -1.27 9.41
CA SER A 186 -0.48 0.04 9.99
C SER A 186 0.04 1.03 8.93
N VAL A 187 -0.35 2.29 9.07
CA VAL A 187 0.05 3.41 8.20
C VAL A 187 0.86 4.41 9.02
N TYR A 188 2.15 4.52 8.70
CA TYR A 188 3.08 5.44 9.37
C TYR A 188 3.24 6.68 8.50
N ILE A 189 2.64 7.79 8.91
CA ILE A 189 2.67 9.05 8.17
C ILE A 189 3.93 9.81 8.58
N LYS A 190 4.84 9.96 7.62
CA LYS A 190 6.19 10.52 7.82
C LYS A 190 6.26 12.01 7.53
N ASP A 191 5.53 12.50 6.53
CA ASP A 191 5.58 13.91 6.10
C ASP A 191 4.29 14.30 5.35
N ILE A 192 4.07 15.61 5.18
CA ILE A 192 2.90 16.21 4.54
C ILE A 192 3.36 17.24 3.51
N TYR A 193 2.93 17.07 2.26
CA TYR A 193 3.36 17.91 1.13
C TYR A 193 2.27 18.83 0.60
N TYR A 194 1.02 18.44 0.80
CA TYR A 194 -0.11 19.25 0.40
C TYR A 194 -1.20 19.16 1.42
N ASP A 195 -1.78 20.30 1.76
CA ASP A 195 -2.91 20.40 2.69
C ASP A 195 -3.75 21.64 2.36
N GLY A 196 -4.63 21.50 1.37
CA GLY A 196 -5.34 22.64 0.76
C GLY A 196 -4.44 23.63 0.00
N CYS A 197 -3.14 23.63 0.26
CA CYS A 197 -2.09 24.34 -0.45
C CYS A 197 -0.75 23.57 -0.36
N ASP A 198 0.20 23.94 -1.22
CA ASP A 198 1.56 23.40 -1.25
C ASP A 198 2.32 23.71 0.05
N ARG A 199 2.91 22.66 0.65
CA ARG A 199 3.71 22.73 1.88
C ARG A 199 5.18 22.42 1.67
N THR A 200 5.62 22.18 0.43
CA THR A 200 7.00 21.80 0.11
C THR A 200 8.02 22.90 0.41
N THR A 201 7.60 24.16 0.55
CA THR A 201 8.47 25.27 0.95
C THR A 201 8.62 25.44 2.47
N CYS A 202 7.79 24.77 3.27
CA CYS A 202 7.87 24.81 4.74
C CYS A 202 9.03 23.95 5.25
N SER A 203 9.52 24.24 6.45
CA SER A 203 10.50 23.39 7.16
C SER A 203 9.88 22.06 7.60
N LEU A 204 10.71 21.04 7.89
CA LEU A 204 10.23 19.76 8.40
C LEU A 204 9.45 19.93 9.71
N GLU A 205 9.90 20.79 10.62
CA GLU A 205 9.24 21.04 11.90
C GLU A 205 7.81 21.59 11.71
N GLU A 206 7.63 22.57 10.81
CA GLU A 206 6.32 23.11 10.48
C GLU A 206 5.40 22.06 9.85
N ARG A 207 5.93 21.25 8.93
CA ARG A 207 5.16 20.17 8.28
C ARG A 207 4.73 19.11 9.30
N ILE A 208 5.62 18.68 10.18
CA ILE A 208 5.29 17.70 11.23
C ILE A 208 4.30 18.27 12.26
N LYS A 209 4.43 19.55 12.62
CA LYS A 209 3.44 20.22 13.48
C LYS A 209 2.06 20.20 12.84
N LEU A 210 1.95 20.56 11.56
CA LEU A 210 0.70 20.50 10.80
C LEU A 210 0.15 19.08 10.71
N LEU A 211 1.03 18.08 10.57
CA LEU A 211 0.67 16.67 10.54
C LEU A 211 0.04 16.23 11.87
N ASN A 212 0.67 16.58 13.00
CA ASN A 212 0.12 16.31 14.34
C ASN A 212 -1.20 17.05 14.60
N GLU A 213 -1.36 18.28 14.11
CA GLU A 213 -2.63 19.02 14.17
C GLU A 213 -3.71 18.37 13.32
N THR A 214 -3.35 17.91 12.11
CA THR A 214 -4.25 17.23 11.18
C THR A 214 -4.70 15.88 11.72
N PHE A 215 -3.80 15.13 12.36
CA PHE A 215 -4.07 13.81 12.95
C PHE A 215 -4.14 13.88 14.48
N ASN A 216 -4.75 14.94 15.02
CA ASN A 216 -4.85 15.16 16.47
C ASN A 216 -5.79 14.17 17.20
N ARG A 217 -6.66 13.50 16.44
CA ARG A 217 -7.55 12.45 16.95
C ARG A 217 -6.96 11.10 16.56
N ALA A 218 -6.89 10.20 17.53
CA ALA A 218 -6.45 8.83 17.29
C ALA A 218 -7.34 8.13 16.23
N ILE A 219 -6.72 7.76 15.12
CA ILE A 219 -7.28 6.83 14.12
C ILE A 219 -6.55 5.50 14.32
N PRO A 220 -7.25 4.38 14.57
CA PRO A 220 -6.61 3.09 14.78
C PRO A 220 -5.64 2.74 13.64
N TYR A 221 -4.47 2.20 14.00
CA TYR A 221 -3.41 1.79 13.06
C TYR A 221 -2.83 2.93 12.21
N THR A 222 -3.01 4.19 12.63
CA THR A 222 -2.39 5.36 12.00
C THR A 222 -1.43 6.01 12.98
N TYR A 223 -0.19 6.24 12.55
CA TYR A 223 0.87 6.78 13.40
C TYR A 223 1.60 7.93 12.71
N VAL A 224 1.65 9.10 13.35
CA VAL A 224 2.52 10.20 12.91
C VAL A 224 3.94 9.92 13.38
N VAL A 225 4.90 9.92 12.46
CA VAL A 225 6.32 9.62 12.76
C VAL A 225 7.05 10.91 13.09
N ASN A 226 7.22 11.17 14.38
CA ASN A 226 7.93 12.35 14.84
C ASN A 226 9.45 12.20 14.60
N PRO A 227 10.11 13.22 14.02
CA PRO A 227 11.55 13.23 13.82
C PRO A 227 12.31 13.46 15.13
N LEU A 228 13.48 12.83 15.23
CA LEU A 228 14.45 12.99 16.31
C LEU A 228 15.55 13.94 15.84
N TYR A 229 15.82 14.97 16.64
CA TYR A 229 16.70 16.08 16.25
C TYR A 229 18.06 16.02 16.93
N SER A 230 18.13 15.62 18.20
CA SER A 230 19.37 15.65 18.97
C SER A 230 20.26 14.44 18.69
N THR A 231 21.57 14.62 18.80
CA THR A 231 22.56 13.54 18.62
C THR A 231 22.33 12.37 19.57
N GLU A 232 21.92 12.66 20.81
CA GLU A 232 21.62 11.64 21.82
C GLU A 232 20.39 10.79 21.43
N GLU A 233 19.27 11.42 21.08
CA GLU A 233 18.06 10.72 20.63
C GLU A 233 18.31 9.87 19.39
N LYS A 234 19.06 10.43 18.42
CA LYS A 234 19.50 9.70 17.23
C LYS A 234 20.28 8.45 17.67
N HIS A 235 21.36 8.59 18.45
CA HIS A 235 22.18 7.44 18.86
C HIS A 235 21.38 6.35 19.59
N ILE A 236 20.45 6.74 20.46
CA ILE A 236 19.55 5.82 21.15
C ILE A 236 18.66 5.09 20.13
N ALA A 237 18.07 5.81 19.18
CA ALA A 237 17.24 5.23 18.13
C ALA A 237 18.02 4.21 17.30
N TYR A 238 19.25 4.52 16.89
CA TYR A 238 20.14 3.60 16.18
C TYR A 238 20.31 2.27 16.90
N LYS A 239 20.76 2.31 18.15
CA LYS A 239 20.93 1.10 18.97
C LYS A 239 19.62 0.34 19.18
N SER A 240 18.51 1.06 19.36
CA SER A 240 17.19 0.44 19.54
C SER A 240 16.72 -0.29 18.28
N CYS A 241 17.06 0.23 17.09
CA CYS A 241 16.68 -0.38 15.82
C CYS A 241 17.45 -1.68 15.56
N GLU A 242 18.73 -1.76 15.97
CA GLU A 242 19.52 -3.01 15.93
C GLU A 242 18.87 -4.14 16.74
N ILE A 243 18.17 -3.80 17.84
CA ILE A 243 17.51 -4.77 18.72
C ILE A 243 16.07 -5.06 18.28
N THR A 244 15.34 -4.04 17.86
CA THR A 244 13.90 -4.14 17.57
C THR A 244 13.59 -4.52 16.12
N GLY A 245 14.59 -4.51 15.23
CA GLY A 245 14.38 -4.75 13.81
C GLY A 245 13.55 -3.66 13.15
N LYS A 246 13.66 -2.40 13.61
CA LYS A 246 13.07 -1.22 12.97
C LYS A 246 14.06 -0.59 12.00
N GLU A 247 13.56 0.21 11.07
CA GLU A 247 14.37 0.96 10.11
C GLU A 247 14.51 2.42 10.53
N ILE A 248 15.67 3.01 10.21
CA ILE A 248 15.89 4.44 10.33
C ILE A 248 15.83 5.07 8.93
N VAL A 249 15.10 6.18 8.86
CA VAL A 249 15.04 7.07 7.71
C VAL A 249 15.66 8.41 8.11
N LEU A 250 16.66 8.86 7.34
CA LEU A 250 17.18 10.21 7.45
C LEU A 250 16.33 11.17 6.61
N VAL A 251 15.97 12.31 7.19
CA VAL A 251 15.13 13.33 6.54
C VAL A 251 15.78 14.70 6.67
N HIS A 252 15.89 15.42 5.57
CA HIS A 252 16.43 16.78 5.59
C HIS A 252 15.48 17.73 6.33
N LYS A 253 16.02 18.62 7.18
CA LYS A 253 15.20 19.50 8.04
C LYS A 253 14.59 20.70 7.28
N GLU A 254 15.18 21.09 6.16
CA GLU A 254 14.75 22.28 5.40
C GLU A 254 13.60 22.01 4.42
N ALA A 255 13.38 22.95 3.50
CA ALA A 255 12.37 22.87 2.46
C ALA A 255 12.66 21.74 1.47
N VAL A 256 11.58 21.23 0.88
CA VAL A 256 11.54 20.05 0.01
C VAL A 256 11.57 20.40 -1.48
N ARG A 257 11.26 21.65 -1.84
CA ARG A 257 11.05 22.11 -3.23
C ARG A 257 12.26 21.94 -4.16
N ASP A 258 13.47 21.86 -3.62
CA ASP A 258 14.66 21.53 -4.41
C ASP A 258 14.83 20.00 -4.45
N SER A 259 14.28 19.41 -5.51
CA SER A 259 14.22 17.96 -5.85
C SER A 259 15.49 17.11 -5.68
N ASN A 260 16.62 17.69 -5.31
CA ASN A 260 17.88 17.00 -4.99
C ASN A 260 18.15 16.85 -3.48
N GLN A 261 17.30 17.37 -2.58
CA GLN A 261 17.59 17.43 -1.14
C GLN A 261 16.89 16.38 -0.27
N LEU A 262 15.93 15.62 -0.82
CA LEU A 262 15.33 14.48 -0.12
C LEU A 262 16.22 13.24 -0.23
N THR A 263 17.40 13.29 0.39
CA THR A 263 18.20 12.07 0.56
C THR A 263 17.62 11.26 1.71
N ARG A 264 16.72 10.34 1.37
CA ARG A 264 16.26 9.31 2.30
C ARG A 264 17.20 8.15 2.19
N VAL A 265 17.98 7.97 3.22
CA VAL A 265 18.92 6.87 3.27
C VAL A 265 18.34 5.77 4.13
N LYS A 266 18.24 4.58 3.56
CA LYS A 266 17.86 3.35 4.26
C LYS A 266 19.07 2.45 4.42
N HIS A 267 19.07 1.66 5.48
CA HIS A 267 20.02 0.56 5.60
C HIS A 267 19.72 -0.48 4.51
N LYS A 268 20.71 -0.79 3.65
CA LYS A 268 20.58 -1.87 2.68
C LYS A 268 20.51 -3.20 3.42
N MET A 269 19.43 -3.94 3.21
CA MET A 269 19.24 -5.26 3.81
C MET A 269 19.80 -6.34 2.89
N ASP A 270 20.43 -7.37 3.46
CA ASP A 270 20.97 -8.48 2.67
C ASP A 270 19.84 -9.25 1.95
N LEU A 271 20.15 -9.75 0.76
CA LEU A 271 19.27 -10.64 0.00
C LEU A 271 19.29 -12.04 0.62
N LYS A 272 18.23 -12.42 1.33
CA LYS A 272 18.17 -13.70 2.07
C LYS A 272 17.06 -14.64 1.61
N ASN A 273 16.05 -14.13 0.90
CA ASN A 273 14.88 -14.91 0.50
C ASN A 273 14.91 -15.18 -1.00
N GLU A 274 14.33 -16.30 -1.42
CA GLU A 274 14.20 -16.67 -2.82
C GLU A 274 12.76 -17.02 -3.17
N THR A 275 12.31 -16.67 -4.37
CA THR A 275 11.02 -17.10 -4.91
C THR A 275 11.06 -17.17 -6.45
N THR A 276 9.97 -17.64 -7.05
CA THR A 276 9.80 -17.66 -8.50
C THR A 276 8.75 -16.62 -8.88
N LEU A 277 9.04 -15.80 -9.90
CA LEU A 277 8.14 -14.78 -10.44
C LEU A 277 8.11 -14.88 -11.96
N GLN A 278 7.08 -14.33 -12.59
CA GLN A 278 7.02 -14.18 -14.04
C GLN A 278 7.35 -12.74 -14.44
N VAL A 279 7.99 -12.60 -15.59
CA VAL A 279 8.31 -11.30 -16.16
C VAL A 279 7.06 -10.73 -16.82
N MET A 280 6.60 -9.60 -16.29
CA MET A 280 5.43 -8.92 -16.82
C MET A 280 5.80 -8.02 -18.00
N THR A 281 6.87 -7.23 -17.86
CA THR A 281 7.34 -6.28 -18.88
C THR A 281 8.85 -6.08 -18.79
N VAL A 282 9.51 -5.87 -19.93
CA VAL A 282 10.95 -5.52 -19.98
C VAL A 282 11.12 -4.13 -20.57
N CYS A 283 11.73 -3.21 -19.81
CA CYS A 283 12.07 -1.87 -20.27
C CYS A 283 13.56 -1.76 -20.59
N ASN A 284 13.91 -1.85 -21.87
CA ASN A 284 15.30 -1.76 -22.34
C ASN A 284 15.93 -0.37 -22.13
N VAL A 285 15.12 0.69 -22.06
CA VAL A 285 15.61 2.07 -21.88
C VAL A 285 16.10 2.32 -20.46
N SER A 286 15.35 1.85 -19.45
CA SER A 286 15.72 1.99 -18.03
C SER A 286 16.44 0.76 -17.48
N ASN A 287 16.72 -0.23 -18.33
CA ASN A 287 17.28 -1.53 -17.95
C ASN A 287 16.52 -2.21 -16.79
N THR A 288 15.18 -2.14 -16.80
CA THR A 288 14.33 -2.59 -15.69
C THR A 288 13.37 -3.68 -16.15
N VAL A 289 13.18 -4.69 -15.31
CA VAL A 289 12.24 -5.80 -15.49
C VAL A 289 11.16 -5.69 -14.42
N THR A 290 9.89 -5.66 -14.83
CA THR A 290 8.75 -5.71 -13.92
C THR A 290 8.35 -7.17 -13.72
N LEU A 291 8.20 -7.57 -12.46
CA LEU A 291 7.96 -8.95 -12.05
C LEU A 291 6.58 -9.07 -11.41
N CYS A 292 5.87 -10.14 -11.75
CA CYS A 292 4.54 -10.44 -11.23
C CYS A 292 4.44 -11.88 -10.73
N ALA A 293 3.38 -12.15 -9.96
CA ALA A 293 2.88 -13.49 -9.74
C ALA A 293 1.36 -13.52 -9.96
N TYR A 294 0.80 -14.69 -10.18
CA TYR A 294 -0.61 -14.85 -10.46
C TYR A 294 -1.39 -15.14 -9.18
N VAL A 295 -2.41 -14.33 -8.92
CA VAL A 295 -3.45 -14.60 -7.91
C VAL A 295 -4.75 -14.84 -8.67
N ASP A 296 -5.29 -16.04 -8.57
CA ASP A 296 -6.53 -16.46 -9.23
C ASP A 296 -6.57 -16.12 -10.74
N GLY A 297 -5.43 -16.31 -11.42
CA GLY A 297 -5.27 -16.05 -12.85
C GLY A 297 -5.01 -14.58 -13.22
N ILE A 298 -4.95 -13.66 -12.25
CA ILE A 298 -4.64 -12.24 -12.46
C ILE A 298 -3.17 -11.98 -12.11
N PRO A 299 -2.35 -11.43 -13.03
CA PRO A 299 -0.98 -11.04 -12.72
C PRO A 299 -0.99 -9.82 -11.79
N ILE A 300 -0.40 -9.97 -10.61
CA ILE A 300 -0.16 -8.87 -9.67
C ILE A 300 1.31 -8.50 -9.76
N GLU A 301 1.61 -7.24 -10.12
CA GLU A 301 2.96 -6.67 -10.04
C GLU A 301 3.45 -6.74 -8.60
N LEU A 302 4.55 -7.45 -8.36
CA LEU A 302 5.15 -7.59 -7.03
C LEU A 302 6.43 -6.80 -6.88
N GLY A 303 7.06 -6.36 -7.96
CA GLY A 303 8.22 -5.49 -7.87
C GLY A 303 8.99 -5.39 -9.16
N ARG A 304 10.15 -4.73 -9.07
CA ARG A 304 11.03 -4.46 -10.22
C ARG A 304 12.46 -4.83 -9.88
N ALA A 305 13.16 -5.33 -10.88
CA ALA A 305 14.58 -5.68 -10.81
C ALA A 305 15.33 -5.05 -11.97
N ASN A 306 16.65 -4.93 -11.85
CA ASN A 306 17.48 -4.60 -13.01
C ASN A 306 17.56 -5.80 -13.94
N ASN A 307 17.60 -5.53 -15.25
CA ASN A 307 17.84 -6.59 -16.22
C ASN A 307 19.29 -7.09 -16.06
N PRO A 308 19.51 -8.39 -15.81
CA PRO A 308 20.86 -8.92 -15.66
C PRO A 308 21.65 -8.76 -16.95
N LEU A 309 22.91 -8.34 -16.86
CA LEU A 309 23.76 -8.17 -18.04
C LEU A 309 24.13 -9.52 -18.69
N ASP A 310 24.18 -10.58 -17.87
CA ASP A 310 24.64 -11.90 -18.27
C ASP A 310 23.51 -12.84 -18.71
N MET A 311 22.26 -12.35 -18.70
CA MET A 311 21.08 -13.16 -19.00
C MET A 311 20.04 -12.35 -19.77
N VAL A 312 19.59 -12.90 -20.90
CA VAL A 312 18.48 -12.31 -21.66
C VAL A 312 17.16 -12.75 -21.04
N VAL A 313 16.38 -11.78 -20.59
CA VAL A 313 15.06 -11.96 -20.00
C VAL A 313 14.02 -11.29 -20.91
N GLU A 314 12.94 -11.99 -21.22
CA GLU A 314 11.84 -11.57 -22.07
C GLU A 314 10.50 -11.59 -21.32
N GLU A 315 9.47 -10.98 -21.89
CA GLU A 315 8.12 -11.02 -21.30
C GLU A 315 7.60 -12.46 -21.24
N LEU A 316 6.87 -12.79 -20.17
CA LEU A 316 6.35 -14.12 -19.84
C LEU A 316 7.41 -15.13 -19.38
N ASP A 317 8.70 -14.78 -19.39
CA ASP A 317 9.73 -15.65 -18.82
C ASP A 317 9.48 -15.88 -17.34
N THR A 318 9.61 -17.14 -16.91
CA THR A 318 9.65 -17.47 -15.50
C THR A 318 11.07 -17.32 -14.99
N VAL A 319 11.24 -16.59 -13.88
CA VAL A 319 12.56 -16.32 -13.30
C VAL A 319 12.60 -16.63 -11.81
N ARG A 320 13.76 -17.13 -11.36
CA ARG A 320 14.08 -17.26 -9.95
C ARG A 320 14.72 -15.96 -9.47
N VAL A 321 14.20 -15.43 -8.38
CA VAL A 321 14.63 -14.15 -7.82
C VAL A 321 15.09 -14.28 -6.38
N LYS A 322 16.08 -13.48 -6.02
CA LYS A 322 16.52 -13.21 -4.64
C LYS A 322 15.96 -11.87 -4.21
N PHE A 323 15.51 -11.79 -2.98
CA PHE A 323 14.97 -10.56 -2.43
C PHE A 323 15.31 -10.37 -0.96
N SER A 324 15.36 -9.12 -0.52
CA SER A 324 15.65 -8.80 0.88
C SER A 324 14.45 -9.11 1.76
N SER A 325 13.25 -8.72 1.33
CA SER A 325 12.02 -8.89 2.10
C SER A 325 10.74 -8.81 1.26
N ALA A 326 9.64 -9.29 1.83
CA ALA A 326 8.30 -9.12 1.28
C ALA A 326 7.51 -8.20 2.20
N ALA A 327 6.88 -7.18 1.62
CA ALA A 327 6.15 -6.11 2.27
C ALA A 327 4.70 -6.07 1.73
N THR A 328 3.85 -5.20 2.29
CA THR A 328 2.48 -5.00 1.77
C THR A 328 2.47 -4.83 0.25
N GLY A 329 1.90 -5.79 -0.47
CA GLY A 329 1.71 -5.68 -1.91
C GLY A 329 2.96 -5.72 -2.79
N GLU A 330 4.17 -5.86 -2.23
CA GLU A 330 5.41 -5.87 -3.01
C GLU A 330 6.56 -6.65 -2.36
N ILE A 331 7.59 -6.94 -3.15
CA ILE A 331 8.85 -7.56 -2.76
C ILE A 331 9.97 -6.51 -2.94
N LYS A 332 10.90 -6.44 -1.99
CA LYS A 332 11.96 -5.42 -1.94
C LYS A 332 13.33 -5.96 -2.32
N ASN A 333 14.13 -5.10 -2.95
CA ASN A 333 15.50 -5.33 -3.41
C ASN A 333 15.60 -6.64 -4.19
N ILE A 334 15.04 -6.67 -5.40
CA ILE A 334 14.92 -7.90 -6.17
C ILE A 334 16.12 -8.04 -7.11
N GLU A 335 16.75 -9.21 -7.07
CA GLU A 335 17.78 -9.64 -8.01
C GLU A 335 17.29 -10.86 -8.76
N ILE A 336 17.39 -10.84 -10.09
CA ILE A 336 17.08 -12.01 -10.92
C ILE A 336 18.33 -12.90 -10.95
N ILE A 337 18.21 -14.12 -10.44
CA ILE A 337 19.32 -15.07 -10.29
C ILE A 337 19.43 -15.97 -11.52
N SER A 338 18.29 -16.41 -12.05
CA SER A 338 18.26 -17.34 -13.18
C SER A 338 16.89 -17.33 -13.87
N LYS A 339 16.88 -17.59 -15.18
CA LYS A 339 15.70 -17.93 -15.97
C LYS A 339 15.37 -19.42 -15.78
N LEU A 340 14.09 -19.75 -15.68
CA LEU A 340 13.58 -21.11 -15.56
C LEU A 340 12.93 -21.53 -16.89
N ASP A 341 13.07 -22.82 -17.23
CA ASP A 341 12.48 -23.41 -18.44
C ASP A 341 10.98 -23.72 -18.22
N SER A 342 10.19 -22.68 -17.98
CA SER A 342 8.73 -22.79 -17.78
C SER A 342 8.00 -21.59 -18.38
N ASP A 343 7.03 -21.87 -19.25
CA ASP A 343 6.10 -20.89 -19.82
C ASP A 343 4.79 -20.81 -19.02
N GLU A 344 4.63 -21.65 -17.98
CA GLU A 344 3.41 -21.66 -17.18
C GLU A 344 3.35 -20.45 -16.24
N PRO A 345 2.16 -19.81 -16.08
CA PRO A 345 1.97 -18.72 -15.14
C PRO A 345 2.38 -19.14 -13.73
N THR A 346 3.28 -18.39 -13.11
CA THR A 346 3.75 -18.70 -11.75
C THR A 346 2.70 -18.26 -10.73
N PRO A 347 2.02 -19.19 -10.03
CA PRO A 347 1.08 -18.81 -8.97
C PRO A 347 1.83 -18.15 -7.82
N LEU A 348 1.20 -17.17 -7.18
CA LEU A 348 1.77 -16.53 -6.01
C LEU A 348 1.86 -17.54 -4.86
N ASP A 349 3.08 -17.76 -4.35
CA ASP A 349 3.31 -18.62 -3.20
C ASP A 349 2.39 -18.22 -2.02
N PRO A 350 1.60 -19.14 -1.43
CA PRO A 350 0.64 -18.81 -0.38
C PRO A 350 1.27 -18.26 0.92
N VAL A 351 2.53 -18.59 1.21
CA VAL A 351 3.23 -18.01 2.37
C VAL A 351 3.60 -16.56 2.07
N LEU A 352 4.08 -16.29 0.85
CA LEU A 352 4.40 -14.97 0.36
C LEU A 352 3.16 -14.08 0.22
N ALA A 353 2.06 -14.60 -0.33
CA ALA A 353 0.77 -13.90 -0.42
C ALA A 353 0.30 -13.39 0.95
N ARG A 354 0.34 -14.27 1.96
CA ARG A 354 -0.03 -13.92 3.34
C ARG A 354 0.90 -12.88 3.95
N LYS A 355 2.21 -12.95 3.69
CA LYS A 355 3.18 -11.94 4.14
C LYS A 355 2.92 -10.57 3.51
N MET A 356 2.50 -10.53 2.24
CA MET A 356 2.17 -9.29 1.54
C MET A 356 0.75 -8.78 1.85
N GLY A 357 -0.02 -9.53 2.64
CA GLY A 357 -1.37 -9.16 3.06
C GLY A 357 -2.44 -9.43 1.99
N PHE A 358 -2.15 -10.26 0.98
CA PHE A 358 -3.14 -10.72 0.02
C PHE A 358 -3.96 -11.88 0.60
N ASN A 359 -5.27 -11.79 0.45
CA ASN A 359 -6.19 -12.87 0.80
C ASN A 359 -6.52 -13.66 -0.48
N LEU A 360 -5.92 -14.86 -0.63
CA LEU A 360 -6.13 -15.70 -1.81
C LEU A 360 -7.52 -16.37 -1.83
N HIS A 361 -8.23 -16.40 -0.69
CA HIS A 361 -9.57 -16.97 -0.59
C HIS A 361 -10.43 -16.05 0.30
N PRO A 362 -11.26 -15.17 -0.27
CA PRO A 362 -12.07 -14.24 0.51
C PRO A 362 -13.06 -15.04 1.37
N ARG A 363 -13.32 -14.56 2.60
CA ARG A 363 -14.41 -15.15 3.38
C ARG A 363 -15.70 -14.56 2.85
N SER A 364 -16.59 -15.40 2.29
CA SER A 364 -17.98 -14.99 2.03
C SER A 364 -18.54 -14.37 3.31
N VAL A 365 -19.19 -13.20 3.20
CA VAL A 365 -19.82 -12.55 4.35
C VAL A 365 -20.98 -13.43 4.85
N ARG A 366 -20.70 -14.33 5.80
CA ARG A 366 -21.70 -15.19 6.46
C ARG A 366 -21.76 -14.86 7.93
N GLU A 367 -22.60 -13.88 8.24
CA GLU A 367 -22.59 -13.17 9.52
C GLU A 367 -21.17 -12.61 9.82
N PRO A 368 -21.01 -11.58 10.65
CA PRO A 368 -19.87 -11.69 11.53
C PRO A 368 -20.12 -13.00 12.28
N ALA A 369 -19.24 -14.01 12.16
CA ALA A 369 -18.93 -14.75 13.36
C ALA A 369 -18.70 -13.63 14.37
N MET A 370 -19.66 -13.45 15.30
CA MET A 370 -19.53 -12.55 16.44
C MET A 370 -18.07 -12.66 16.78
N PHE A 371 -17.31 -11.57 16.58
CA PHE A 371 -15.89 -11.53 16.89
C PHE A 371 -15.72 -12.42 18.10
N SER A 372 -15.13 -13.61 17.92
CA SER A 372 -14.90 -14.41 19.10
C SER A 372 -14.08 -13.49 19.97
N SER A 373 -14.48 -13.37 21.22
CA SER A 373 -13.91 -12.48 22.22
C SER A 373 -12.38 -12.62 22.37
N ASP A 374 -11.76 -13.52 21.61
CA ASP A 374 -10.32 -13.72 21.47
C ASP A 374 -9.65 -12.74 20.48
N GLU A 375 -10.36 -12.16 19.49
CA GLU A 375 -9.79 -11.11 18.60
C GLU A 375 -10.20 -9.68 19.00
N ILE A 376 -11.26 -9.52 19.81
CA ILE A 376 -11.56 -8.25 20.53
C ILE A 376 -10.85 -8.20 21.89
N GLY A 377 -10.33 -9.32 22.39
CA GLY A 377 -9.69 -9.47 23.70
C GLY A 377 -8.33 -8.78 23.89
N PHE A 378 -7.83 -8.01 22.92
CA PHE A 378 -6.63 -7.18 23.09
C PHE A 378 -6.92 -5.71 23.39
N LEU A 379 -8.19 -5.27 23.34
CA LEU A 379 -8.59 -3.90 23.65
C LEU A 379 -9.09 -3.67 25.09
N ASP A 380 -9.30 -4.73 25.88
CA ASP A 380 -9.73 -4.62 27.30
C ASP A 380 -8.61 -4.84 28.33
N LYS A 381 -7.35 -5.02 27.92
CA LYS A 381 -6.20 -5.22 28.84
C LYS A 381 -5.32 -3.98 29.07
N LEU A 382 -5.82 -2.79 28.77
CA LEU A 382 -5.12 -1.53 29.05
C LEU A 382 -5.84 -0.58 30.02
N GLU A 383 -6.97 -0.99 30.61
CA GLU A 383 -7.67 -0.23 31.66
C GLU A 383 -7.65 -0.89 33.05
N GLN A 384 -6.78 -1.87 33.30
CA GLN A 384 -6.57 -2.39 34.67
C GLN A 384 -5.09 -2.64 34.98
N SER A 385 -4.36 -1.56 35.23
CA SER A 385 -3.30 -1.53 36.25
C SER A 385 -2.98 -0.08 36.65
N THR A 386 -3.97 0.60 37.20
CA THR A 386 -3.71 1.59 38.26
C THR A 386 -4.16 0.95 39.56
N ASP A 387 -3.20 0.41 40.29
CA ASP A 387 -3.04 0.58 41.73
C ASP A 387 -1.54 0.51 42.05
#